data_AF-A0A395I697-F1
#
_entry.id   AF-A0A395I697-F1
#
_cell.length_a   1.000
_cell.length_b   1.000
_cell.length_c   1.000
_cell.angle_alpha   90.00
_cell.angle_beta   90.00
_cell.angle_gamma   90.00
#
_symmetry.space_group_name_H-M   'P 1'
#
loop_
_entity.id
_entity.type
_entity.pdbx_description
1 polymer ?
#
loop_
_entity_poly.entity_id
_entity_poly.type
_entity_poly.pdbx_seq_one_letter_code
_entity_poly.pdbx_strand_id
1 'polypeptide(L)'
;MQFTTALLWTAGLYTSVYGQGFADECTDIYLKEGWVVGTCPTSDGTGTITSSVYLPNKITNSEATLEEHIANYDGHLLSNLTGSVTSIPANSSWPVPSDFEVQLQISSLDSNCSSIGGYLTLNDPLDCYYLDVGVEYYWYAATTANNLGWKIVAYHDKTCSGDAVGSFTPDNVDTCLHFPDGVSGFAVLPLWNAD
;
A
#
# COMPACT_ATOMS: atom_id res chain seq x y z
N MET A 1 -45.68 -44.48 25.02
CA MET A 1 -44.26 -44.43 24.60
C MET A 1 -44.24 -44.55 23.07
N GLN A 2 -43.28 -43.88 22.42
CA GLN A 2 -43.09 -43.72 20.96
C GLN A 2 -44.01 -42.72 20.24
N PHE A 3 -43.52 -41.87 19.33
CA PHE A 3 -42.28 -41.08 19.18
C PHE A 3 -42.66 -40.08 18.09
N THR A 4 -42.76 -38.78 18.40
CA THR A 4 -43.06 -37.73 17.41
C THR A 4 -41.79 -37.44 16.60
N THR A 5 -41.85 -37.66 15.29
CA THR A 5 -40.76 -37.33 14.36
C THR A 5 -40.81 -35.83 14.06
N ALA A 6 -39.87 -35.06 14.61
CA ALA A 6 -39.64 -33.68 14.22
C ALA A 6 -38.72 -33.67 12.99
N LEU A 7 -39.23 -33.24 11.83
CA LEU A 7 -38.40 -32.88 10.68
C LEU A 7 -37.68 -31.56 11.00
N LEU A 8 -36.37 -31.62 11.23
CA LEU A 8 -35.51 -30.44 11.16
C LEU A 8 -35.36 -30.04 9.69
N TRP A 9 -35.94 -28.90 9.33
CA TRP A 9 -35.56 -28.15 8.14
C TRP A 9 -34.35 -27.28 8.47
N THR A 10 -33.14 -27.77 8.19
CA THR A 10 -31.96 -26.89 8.11
C THR A 10 -31.97 -26.21 6.74
N ALA A 11 -32.61 -25.04 6.67
CA ALA A 11 -32.37 -24.11 5.57
C ALA A 11 -30.94 -23.58 5.74
N GLY A 12 -30.00 -24.16 5.00
CA GLY A 12 -28.68 -23.58 4.81
C GLY A 12 -28.84 -22.28 4.02
N LEU A 13 -28.88 -21.16 4.74
CA LEU A 13 -28.69 -19.84 4.17
C LEU A 13 -27.23 -19.75 3.74
N TYR A 14 -26.94 -20.19 2.52
CA TYR A 14 -25.79 -19.72 1.79
C TYR A 14 -26.10 -18.27 1.41
N THR A 15 -25.70 -17.33 2.26
CA THR A 15 -25.56 -15.94 1.82
C THR A 15 -24.35 -15.91 0.90
N SER A 16 -24.58 -16.17 -0.38
CA SER A 16 -23.70 -15.65 -1.42
C SER A 16 -23.74 -14.13 -1.29
N VAL A 17 -22.75 -13.57 -0.60
CA VAL A 17 -22.45 -12.14 -0.70
C VAL A 17 -22.00 -11.94 -2.14
N TYR A 18 -22.94 -11.60 -3.02
CA TYR A 18 -22.58 -10.92 -4.25
C TYR A 18 -21.89 -9.64 -3.80
N GLY A 19 -20.62 -9.46 -4.17
CA GLY A 19 -20.00 -8.15 -4.05
C GLY A 19 -20.88 -7.18 -4.82
N GLN A 20 -21.58 -6.29 -4.12
CA GLN A 20 -22.00 -5.05 -4.74
C GLN A 20 -20.70 -4.32 -5.06
N GLY A 21 -20.57 -3.80 -6.28
CA GLY A 21 -19.37 -3.09 -6.65
C GLY A 21 -19.11 -1.99 -5.62
N PHE A 22 -17.86 -1.81 -5.20
CA PHE A 22 -17.50 -0.78 -4.20
C PHE A 22 -18.03 0.62 -4.56
N ALA A 23 -18.29 0.87 -5.84
CA ALA A 23 -18.88 2.10 -6.36
C ALA A 23 -20.32 2.38 -5.89
N ASP A 24 -21.08 1.36 -5.50
CA ASP A 24 -22.45 1.52 -4.99
C ASP A 24 -22.48 1.92 -3.50
N GLU A 25 -21.41 1.63 -2.76
CA GLU A 25 -21.33 1.86 -1.31
C GLU A 25 -20.44 3.05 -0.93
N CYS A 26 -19.36 3.26 -1.67
CA CYS A 26 -18.36 4.28 -1.37
C CYS A 26 -18.65 5.59 -2.10
N THR A 27 -18.21 6.71 -1.52
CA THR A 27 -18.28 8.05 -2.12
C THR A 27 -16.88 8.58 -2.43
N ASP A 28 -16.82 9.73 -3.11
CA ASP A 28 -15.57 10.43 -3.44
C ASP A 28 -14.56 9.53 -4.16
N ILE A 29 -15.06 8.68 -5.06
CA ILE A 29 -14.24 7.71 -5.78
C ILE A 29 -13.47 8.41 -6.90
N TYR A 30 -12.15 8.23 -6.91
CA TYR A 30 -11.30 8.71 -7.99
C TYR A 30 -10.13 7.76 -8.28
N LEU A 31 -9.61 7.86 -9.50
CA LEU A 31 -8.38 7.20 -9.93
C LEU A 31 -7.28 8.25 -10.08
N LYS A 32 -6.17 8.08 -9.35
CA LYS A 32 -4.98 8.93 -9.46
C LYS A 32 -3.73 8.08 -9.39
N GLU A 33 -2.81 8.24 -10.34
CA GLU A 33 -1.48 7.60 -10.31
C GLU A 33 -1.51 6.08 -10.05
N GLY A 34 -2.51 5.38 -10.61
CA GLY A 34 -2.69 3.94 -10.41
C GLY A 34 -3.47 3.56 -9.14
N TRP A 35 -3.87 4.50 -8.30
CA TRP A 35 -4.65 4.26 -7.09
C TRP A 35 -6.13 4.53 -7.31
N VAL A 36 -7.00 3.55 -7.02
CA VAL A 36 -8.42 3.82 -6.75
C VAL A 36 -8.51 4.25 -5.31
N VAL A 37 -9.05 5.44 -5.07
CA VAL A 37 -9.34 5.95 -3.72
C VAL A 37 -10.85 6.08 -3.59
N GLY A 38 -11.37 5.79 -2.40
CA GLY A 38 -12.78 6.02 -2.07
C GLY A 38 -12.97 6.18 -0.57
N THR A 39 -14.05 6.86 -0.20
CA THR A 39 -14.51 6.97 1.19
C THR A 39 -15.67 6.01 1.39
N CYS A 40 -15.44 4.97 2.19
CA CYS A 40 -16.36 3.85 2.32
C CYS A 40 -16.98 3.80 3.72
N PRO A 41 -18.27 3.45 3.85
CA PRO A 41 -18.90 3.29 5.15
C PRO A 41 -18.36 2.08 5.90
N THR A 42 -18.24 2.20 7.22
CA THR A 42 -17.96 1.07 8.11
C THR A 42 -19.21 0.19 8.25
N SER A 43 -19.01 -1.11 8.47
CA SER A 43 -20.08 -2.11 8.55
C SER A 43 -21.01 -1.91 9.75
N ASP A 44 -20.52 -1.28 10.81
CA ASP A 44 -21.32 -0.90 11.98
C ASP A 44 -22.16 0.38 11.78
N GLY A 45 -22.00 1.05 10.62
CA GLY A 45 -22.69 2.29 10.28
C GLY A 45 -22.28 3.51 11.11
N THR A 46 -21.18 3.43 11.87
CA THR A 46 -20.76 4.49 12.79
C THR A 46 -19.86 5.54 12.15
N GLY A 47 -19.30 5.26 10.97
CA GLY A 47 -18.42 6.19 10.29
C GLY A 47 -18.09 5.82 8.85
N THR A 48 -17.07 6.49 8.34
CA THR A 48 -16.49 6.23 7.02
C THR A 48 -14.97 6.22 7.13
N ILE A 49 -14.32 5.50 6.21
CA ILE A 49 -12.87 5.41 6.10
C ILE A 49 -12.49 5.75 4.65
N THR A 50 -11.54 6.65 4.48
CA THR A 50 -10.90 6.82 3.17
C THR A 50 -9.82 5.74 3.02
N SER A 51 -9.98 4.92 1.98
CA SER A 51 -9.13 3.77 1.67
C SER A 51 -8.79 3.74 0.19
N SER A 52 -7.80 2.94 -0.19
CA SER A 52 -7.35 2.87 -1.58
C SER A 52 -6.79 1.51 -1.98
N VAL A 53 -6.89 1.19 -3.27
CA VAL A 53 -6.28 -0.01 -3.87
C VAL A 53 -5.32 0.40 -4.98
N TYR A 54 -4.10 -0.16 -4.97
CA TYR A 54 -3.11 0.06 -6.03
C TYR A 54 -3.34 -0.88 -7.22
N LEU A 55 -3.67 -0.32 -8.38
CA LEU A 55 -4.11 -1.05 -9.58
C LEU A 55 -3.04 -1.60 -10.54
N PRO A 56 -1.83 -1.01 -10.68
CA PRO A 56 -0.87 -1.44 -11.71
C PRO A 56 -0.46 -2.92 -11.64
N ASN A 57 -0.48 -3.53 -10.44
CA ASN A 57 -0.24 -4.96 -10.26
C ASN A 57 -1.53 -5.81 -10.30
N LYS A 58 -2.68 -5.17 -10.50
CA LYS A 58 -4.02 -5.68 -10.19
C LYS A 58 -5.00 -5.59 -11.37
N ILE A 59 -4.61 -5.06 -12.53
CA ILE A 59 -5.47 -5.03 -13.73
C ILE A 59 -4.87 -5.86 -14.86
N THR A 60 -5.48 -7.01 -15.15
CA THR A 60 -5.58 -7.53 -16.52
C THR A 60 -6.99 -7.20 -17.01
N ASN A 61 -7.12 -6.17 -17.85
CA ASN A 61 -8.42 -5.80 -18.42
C ASN A 61 -8.75 -6.76 -19.57
N SER A 62 -9.34 -7.90 -19.23
CA SER A 62 -10.04 -8.75 -20.19
C SER A 62 -11.48 -8.93 -19.74
N GLU A 63 -12.35 -8.00 -20.16
CA GLU A 63 -13.82 -8.14 -20.14
C GLU A 63 -14.49 -8.59 -18.81
N ALA A 64 -13.95 -8.20 -17.65
CA ALA A 64 -14.61 -8.32 -16.34
C ALA A 64 -14.23 -7.14 -15.43
N THR A 65 -15.23 -6.55 -14.77
CA THR A 65 -15.18 -5.21 -14.14
C THR A 65 -14.35 -5.21 -12.84
N LEU A 66 -13.67 -4.09 -12.55
CA LEU A 66 -12.95 -3.86 -11.27
C LEU A 66 -13.81 -4.16 -10.03
N GLU A 67 -15.14 -4.03 -10.17
CA GLU A 67 -16.15 -4.34 -9.16
C GLU A 67 -16.15 -5.80 -8.70
N GLU A 68 -15.73 -6.76 -9.54
CA GLU A 68 -15.66 -8.18 -9.14
C GLU A 68 -14.48 -8.47 -8.20
N HIS A 69 -13.48 -7.59 -8.23
CA HIS A 69 -12.20 -7.83 -7.61
C HIS A 69 -11.87 -6.87 -6.47
N ILE A 70 -12.58 -5.75 -6.36
CA ILE A 70 -12.42 -4.75 -5.31
C ILE A 70 -13.78 -4.55 -4.64
N ALA A 71 -13.80 -4.66 -3.32
CA ALA A 71 -15.01 -4.42 -2.53
C ALA A 71 -14.68 -3.64 -1.25
N ASN A 72 -15.73 -3.07 -0.66
CA ASN A 72 -15.66 -2.45 0.66
C ASN A 72 -15.74 -3.53 1.75
N TYR A 73 -14.70 -3.61 2.58
CA TYR A 73 -14.63 -4.47 3.75
C TYR A 73 -14.49 -3.60 4.99
N ASP A 74 -15.62 -3.29 5.64
CA ASP A 74 -15.68 -2.47 6.86
C ASP A 74 -14.98 -1.10 6.72
N GLY A 75 -15.18 -0.44 5.58
CA GLY A 75 -14.55 0.83 5.23
C GLY A 75 -13.22 0.70 4.48
N HIS A 76 -12.66 -0.50 4.34
CA HIS A 76 -11.41 -0.75 3.60
C HIS A 76 -11.70 -1.22 2.18
N LEU A 77 -11.15 -0.53 1.19
CA LEU A 77 -11.13 -1.03 -0.18
C LEU A 77 -10.03 -2.11 -0.27
N LEU A 78 -10.44 -3.36 -0.45
CA LEU A 78 -9.51 -4.48 -0.56
C LEU A 78 -9.75 -5.24 -1.86
N SER A 79 -8.66 -5.74 -2.44
CA SER A 79 -8.69 -6.58 -3.63
C SER A 79 -8.59 -8.07 -3.31
N ASN A 80 -9.24 -8.91 -4.13
CA ASN A 80 -9.14 -10.38 -4.03
C ASN A 80 -8.31 -11.02 -5.15
N LEU A 81 -7.56 -10.22 -5.91
CA LEU A 81 -6.85 -10.65 -7.12
C LEU A 81 -5.71 -11.62 -6.84
N THR A 82 -5.09 -11.51 -5.67
CA THR A 82 -4.00 -12.38 -5.22
C THR A 82 -4.50 -13.56 -4.38
N GLY A 83 -5.81 -13.63 -4.14
CA GLY A 83 -6.45 -14.63 -3.28
C GLY A 83 -7.63 -14.05 -2.52
N SER A 84 -8.38 -14.93 -1.83
CA SER A 84 -9.49 -14.47 -0.99
C SER A 84 -9.01 -13.58 0.14
N VAL A 85 -9.73 -12.49 0.40
CA VAL A 85 -9.50 -11.63 1.57
C VAL A 85 -9.83 -12.43 2.83
N THR A 86 -8.83 -12.71 3.66
CA THR A 86 -8.99 -13.49 4.91
C THR A 86 -9.03 -12.64 6.18
N SER A 87 -8.66 -11.36 6.08
CA SER A 87 -8.61 -10.43 7.21
C SER A 87 -8.72 -8.99 6.72
N ILE A 88 -9.37 -8.15 7.52
CA ILE A 88 -9.44 -6.71 7.30
C ILE A 88 -8.27 -6.07 8.07
N PRO A 89 -7.44 -5.22 7.44
CA PRO A 89 -6.37 -4.50 8.12
C PRO A 89 -6.89 -3.57 9.23
N ALA A 90 -6.02 -3.23 10.17
CA ALA A 90 -6.33 -2.19 11.14
C ALA A 90 -6.34 -0.81 10.47
N ASN A 91 -7.15 0.12 11.00
CA ASN A 91 -7.19 1.49 10.53
C ASN A 91 -5.84 2.19 10.72
N SER A 92 -5.36 2.83 9.67
CA SER A 92 -4.19 3.69 9.72
C SER A 92 -4.50 5.03 10.39
N SER A 93 -3.51 5.56 11.11
CA SER A 93 -3.49 6.94 11.59
C SER A 93 -3.08 7.95 10.51
N TRP A 94 -2.57 7.49 9.37
CA TRP A 94 -2.13 8.33 8.25
C TRP A 94 -3.27 8.49 7.24
N PRO A 95 -3.60 9.74 6.86
CA PRO A 95 -4.58 9.97 5.81
C PRO A 95 -4.05 9.49 4.45
N VAL A 96 -4.95 9.16 3.53
CA VAL A 96 -4.58 8.99 2.12
C VAL A 96 -3.96 10.31 1.63
N PRO A 97 -2.74 10.28 1.06
CA PRO A 97 -2.06 11.51 0.69
C PRO A 97 -2.72 12.15 -0.53
N SER A 98 -2.67 13.49 -0.61
CA SER A 98 -3.18 14.23 -1.77
C SER A 98 -2.30 14.07 -3.01
N ASP A 99 -1.07 13.59 -2.82
CA ASP A 99 -0.05 13.35 -3.83
C ASP A 99 0.66 12.03 -3.49
N PHE A 100 0.75 11.09 -4.43
CA PHE A 100 1.38 9.80 -4.20
C PHE A 100 2.87 9.81 -4.53
N GLU A 101 3.40 10.91 -5.07
CA GLU A 101 4.82 11.06 -5.37
C GLU A 101 5.68 11.17 -4.10
N VAL A 102 6.79 10.46 -4.13
CA VAL A 102 7.88 10.48 -3.16
C VAL A 102 9.18 10.77 -3.90
N GLN A 103 9.94 11.74 -3.41
CA GLN A 103 11.26 12.07 -3.94
C GLN A 103 12.32 11.79 -2.88
N LEU A 104 13.15 10.78 -3.17
CA LEU A 104 14.34 10.47 -2.41
C LEU A 104 15.56 11.10 -3.08
N GLN A 105 16.27 11.93 -2.33
CA GLN A 105 17.54 12.51 -2.75
C GLN A 105 18.67 11.69 -2.14
N ILE A 106 19.54 11.17 -2.98
CA ILE A 106 20.57 10.19 -2.61
C ILE A 106 21.96 10.78 -2.88
N SER A 107 22.92 10.45 -2.02
CA SER A 107 24.31 10.84 -2.18
C SER A 107 25.24 9.64 -2.08
N SER A 108 26.15 9.54 -3.04
CA SER A 108 27.35 8.70 -2.98
C SER A 108 28.62 9.54 -2.75
N LEU A 109 28.49 10.86 -2.65
CA LEU A 109 29.60 11.82 -2.64
C LEU A 109 29.93 12.30 -1.22
N ASP A 110 28.95 12.29 -0.33
CA ASP A 110 29.11 12.62 1.08
C ASP A 110 28.16 11.82 1.98
N SER A 111 28.32 12.01 3.28
CA SER A 111 27.55 11.35 4.34
C SER A 111 26.51 12.27 4.99
N ASN A 112 26.27 13.47 4.44
CA ASN A 112 25.48 14.51 5.10
C ASN A 112 24.45 15.18 4.18
N CYS A 113 24.23 14.64 2.98
CA CYS A 113 23.29 15.12 1.99
C CYS A 113 23.58 16.55 1.50
N SER A 114 24.84 17.01 1.61
CA SER A 114 25.23 18.35 1.12
C SER A 114 25.37 18.41 -0.40
N SER A 115 25.69 17.27 -1.01
CA SER A 115 25.85 17.05 -2.44
C SER A 115 24.95 15.90 -2.85
N ILE A 116 23.94 16.20 -3.67
CA ILE A 116 23.02 15.18 -4.18
C ILE A 116 23.65 14.51 -5.40
N GLY A 117 23.79 13.19 -5.33
CA GLY A 117 24.28 12.35 -6.42
C GLY A 117 23.17 11.83 -7.34
N GLY A 118 21.92 11.84 -6.87
CA GLY A 118 20.76 11.43 -7.67
C GLY A 118 19.42 11.77 -7.02
N TYR A 119 18.38 11.75 -7.85
CA TYR A 119 16.99 11.92 -7.45
C TYR A 119 16.22 10.67 -7.89
N LEU A 120 15.57 10.00 -6.94
CA LEU A 120 14.66 8.90 -7.21
C LEU A 120 13.25 9.39 -6.94
N THR A 121 12.42 9.40 -7.97
CA THR A 121 10.98 9.66 -7.85
C THR A 121 10.25 8.34 -7.86
N LEU A 122 9.49 8.07 -6.80
CA LEU A 122 8.78 6.83 -6.53
C LEU A 122 7.32 7.19 -6.24
N ASN A 123 6.36 6.50 -6.84
CA ASN A 123 4.93 6.82 -6.73
C ASN A 123 4.07 5.56 -6.49
N ASP A 124 4.74 4.42 -6.30
CA ASP A 124 4.17 3.09 -6.34
C ASP A 124 4.67 2.28 -5.14
N PRO A 125 3.84 1.41 -4.53
CA PRO A 125 4.31 0.43 -3.56
C PRO A 125 5.29 -0.52 -4.23
N LEU A 126 6.46 -0.68 -3.62
CA LEU A 126 7.55 -1.49 -4.16
C LEU A 126 8.22 -2.24 -3.02
N ASP A 127 8.23 -3.57 -3.10
CA ASP A 127 8.93 -4.41 -2.12
C ASP A 127 10.43 -4.12 -2.12
N CYS A 128 11.00 -3.91 -3.31
CA CYS A 128 12.39 -3.50 -3.45
C CYS A 128 12.65 -2.78 -4.77
N TYR A 129 13.09 -1.53 -4.68
CA TYR A 129 13.67 -0.77 -5.77
C TYR A 129 15.19 -0.76 -5.64
N TYR A 130 15.89 -0.94 -6.75
CA TYR A 130 17.32 -0.67 -6.86
C TYR A 130 17.61 -0.11 -8.26
N LEU A 131 18.72 0.62 -8.39
CA LEU A 131 19.15 1.19 -9.65
C LEU A 131 20.07 0.19 -10.38
N ASP A 132 19.63 -0.40 -11.49
CA ASP A 132 20.53 -1.25 -12.29
C ASP A 132 21.34 -0.42 -13.29
N VAL A 133 22.62 -0.20 -12.98
CA VAL A 133 23.60 0.48 -13.84
C VAL A 133 24.68 -0.45 -14.39
N GLY A 134 24.53 -1.76 -14.21
CA GLY A 134 25.51 -2.76 -14.65
C GLY A 134 26.85 -2.75 -13.88
N VAL A 135 26.95 -1.95 -12.81
CA VAL A 135 28.11 -1.87 -11.90
C VAL A 135 27.66 -1.83 -10.44
N GLU A 136 28.60 -2.02 -9.53
CA GLU A 136 28.38 -1.84 -8.10
C GLU A 136 28.33 -0.35 -7.74
N TYR A 137 27.41 0.01 -6.86
CA TYR A 137 27.23 1.37 -6.36
C TYR A 137 26.69 1.30 -4.93
N TYR A 138 26.92 2.37 -4.18
CA TYR A 138 26.38 2.54 -2.84
C TYR A 138 25.98 4.00 -2.63
N TRP A 139 24.85 4.19 -1.95
CA TRP A 139 24.43 5.48 -1.44
C TRP A 139 24.83 5.57 0.05
N TYR A 140 25.65 6.56 0.40
CA TYR A 140 26.14 6.75 1.77
C TYR A 140 25.29 7.72 2.57
N ALA A 141 24.40 8.46 1.91
CA ALA A 141 23.40 9.27 2.57
C ALA A 141 22.14 9.42 1.70
N ALA A 142 21.00 9.66 2.33
CA ALA A 142 19.79 10.02 1.64
C ALA A 142 18.87 10.90 2.52
N THR A 143 18.03 11.69 1.87
CA THR A 143 16.97 12.50 2.48
C THR A 143 15.72 12.47 1.60
N THR A 144 14.55 12.79 2.14
CA THR A 144 13.31 12.88 1.37
C THR A 144 12.86 14.33 1.27
N ALA A 145 12.44 14.75 0.08
CA ALA A 145 11.85 16.09 -0.14
C ALA A 145 10.33 16.08 0.04
N ASN A 146 9.69 14.93 -0.22
CA ASN A 146 8.28 14.66 0.04
C ASN A 146 8.11 13.14 0.23
N ASN A 147 7.26 12.76 1.19
CA ASN A 147 6.89 11.36 1.44
C ASN A 147 5.59 11.26 2.24
N LEU A 148 4.64 12.17 2.01
CA LEU A 148 3.38 12.22 2.77
C LEU A 148 2.65 10.88 2.67
N GLY A 149 2.40 10.23 3.82
CA GLY A 149 1.76 8.92 3.86
C GLY A 149 2.64 7.75 3.46
N TRP A 150 3.93 7.94 3.15
CA TRP A 150 4.81 6.86 2.71
C TRP A 150 5.89 6.53 3.75
N LYS A 151 6.26 5.26 3.80
CA LYS A 151 7.47 4.78 4.45
C LYS A 151 8.43 4.25 3.41
N ILE A 152 9.65 4.78 3.41
CA ILE A 152 10.74 4.27 2.59
C ILE A 152 11.72 3.58 3.51
N VAL A 153 12.15 2.36 3.19
CA VAL A 153 13.08 1.58 4.02
C VAL A 153 14.34 1.28 3.22
N ALA A 154 15.51 1.62 3.77
CA ALA A 154 16.79 1.44 3.11
C ALA A 154 17.45 0.13 3.54
N TYR A 155 18.08 -0.55 2.57
CA TYR A 155 18.75 -1.84 2.74
C TYR A 155 20.13 -1.84 2.08
N HIS A 156 21.04 -2.61 2.66
CA HIS A 156 22.38 -2.80 2.10
C HIS A 156 22.36 -3.58 0.78
N ASP A 157 21.37 -4.45 0.59
CA ASP A 157 21.27 -5.34 -0.55
C ASP A 157 20.16 -4.94 -1.53
N LYS A 158 20.33 -5.36 -2.80
CA LYS A 158 19.40 -5.09 -3.90
C LYS A 158 18.14 -5.95 -3.87
N THR A 159 17.98 -6.82 -2.88
CA THR A 159 16.81 -7.70 -2.70
C THR A 159 15.91 -7.25 -1.55
N CYS A 160 16.34 -6.25 -0.77
CA CYS A 160 15.65 -5.76 0.43
C CYS A 160 15.28 -6.88 1.42
N SER A 161 16.13 -7.91 1.49
CA SER A 161 15.89 -9.10 2.33
C SER A 161 16.66 -9.10 3.64
N GLY A 162 17.69 -8.26 3.76
CA GLY A 162 18.46 -8.07 4.98
C GLY A 162 17.75 -7.19 6.01
N ASP A 163 18.48 -6.85 7.08
CA ASP A 163 17.98 -5.91 8.09
C ASP A 163 17.87 -4.50 7.51
N ALA A 164 16.76 -3.83 7.85
CA ALA A 164 16.55 -2.43 7.51
C ALA A 164 17.58 -1.56 8.26
N VAL A 165 18.23 -0.64 7.54
CA VAL A 165 19.30 0.21 8.11
C VAL A 165 18.93 1.68 8.21
N GLY A 166 17.76 2.04 7.68
CA GLY A 166 17.12 3.33 7.93
C GLY A 166 15.73 3.37 7.35
N SER A 167 14.94 4.33 7.81
CA SER A 167 13.62 4.55 7.26
C SER A 167 13.26 6.03 7.22
N PHE A 168 12.62 6.42 6.13
CA PHE A 168 12.01 7.73 5.95
C PHE A 168 10.50 7.60 6.15
N THR A 169 9.94 8.44 7.02
CA THR A 169 8.50 8.57 7.27
C THR A 169 8.13 10.06 7.19
N PRO A 170 6.85 10.43 7.19
CA PRO A 170 6.48 11.84 7.14
C PRO A 170 6.99 12.65 8.36
N ASP A 171 7.43 11.97 9.44
CA ASP A 171 7.97 12.61 10.64
C ASP A 171 9.44 13.06 10.48
N ASN A 172 10.15 12.59 9.45
CA ASN A 172 11.57 12.88 9.23
C ASN A 172 11.88 13.35 7.80
N VAL A 173 10.92 14.03 7.17
CA VAL A 173 11.15 14.75 5.90
C VAL A 173 12.32 15.73 6.07
N ASP A 174 13.11 15.92 5.02
CA ASP A 174 14.31 16.76 5.00
C ASP A 174 15.41 16.35 6.00
N THR A 175 15.25 15.21 6.67
CA THR A 175 16.28 14.66 7.57
C THR A 175 17.22 13.77 6.77
N CYS A 176 18.50 14.14 6.75
CA CYS A 176 19.54 13.31 6.15
C CYS A 176 19.85 12.10 7.04
N LEU A 177 19.72 10.91 6.48
CA LEU A 177 20.19 9.67 7.07
C LEU A 177 21.53 9.28 6.47
N HIS A 178 22.48 8.89 7.33
CA HIS A 178 23.80 8.41 6.92
C HIS A 178 23.87 6.88 7.03
N PHE A 179 24.45 6.25 6.01
CA PHE A 179 24.66 4.81 5.90
C PHE A 179 26.16 4.52 5.75
N PRO A 180 26.90 4.22 6.84
CA PRO A 180 28.35 4.02 6.80
C PRO A 180 28.80 2.93 5.81
N ASP A 181 28.05 1.83 5.77
CA ASP A 181 28.33 0.69 4.87
C ASP A 181 27.61 0.81 3.51
N GLY A 182 26.89 1.92 3.30
CA GLY A 182 26.18 2.23 2.05
C GLY A 182 24.91 1.40 1.82
N VAL A 183 23.92 1.96 1.13
CA VAL A 183 22.68 1.25 0.76
C VAL A 183 22.54 1.12 -0.74
N SER A 184 21.85 0.07 -1.18
CA SER A 184 21.62 -0.19 -2.61
C SER A 184 20.17 -0.49 -2.96
N GLY A 185 19.35 -0.88 -1.98
CA GLY A 185 17.93 -1.17 -2.12
C GLY A 185 17.03 -0.28 -1.27
N PHE A 186 15.83 0.02 -1.77
CA PHE A 186 14.79 0.78 -1.08
C PHE A 186 13.43 0.10 -1.23
N ALA A 187 12.76 -0.20 -0.12
CA ALA A 187 11.34 -0.57 -0.14
C ALA A 187 10.47 0.68 0.04
N VAL A 188 9.31 0.72 -0.62
CA VAL A 188 8.35 1.83 -0.57
C VAL A 188 7.00 1.27 -0.16
N LEU A 189 6.53 1.67 1.02
CA LEU A 189 5.32 1.14 1.63
C LEU A 189 4.33 2.27 1.92
N PRO A 190 3.04 2.13 1.54
CA PRO A 190 2.01 3.04 1.99
C PRO A 190 1.82 2.90 3.50
N LEU A 191 1.62 4.02 4.19
CA LEU A 191 1.28 4.06 5.61
C LEU A 191 -0.22 4.21 5.86
N TRP A 192 -1.02 4.61 4.86
CA TRP A 192 -2.48 4.78 4.97
C TRP A 192 -3.24 3.45 4.76
N ASN A 193 -4.58 3.49 4.74
CA ASN A 193 -5.44 2.33 4.47
C ASN A 193 -5.36 1.90 2.99
N ALA A 194 -4.22 1.34 2.61
CA ALA A 194 -3.89 0.89 1.27
C ALA A 194 -3.88 -0.64 1.17
N ASP A 195 -4.35 -1.16 0.03
CA ASP A 195 -4.17 -2.54 -0.41
C ASP A 195 -3.44 -2.64 -1.75
#